data_AF-A0A8H8QSN4-F1
#
_entry.id   AF-A0A8H8QSN4-F1
#
_cell.length_a   1.000
_cell.length_b   1.000
_cell.length_c   1.000
_cell.angle_alpha   90.00
_cell.angle_beta   90.00
_cell.angle_gamma   90.00
#
_symmetry.space_group_name_H-M   'P 1'
#
loop_
_entity.id
_entity.type
_entity.pdbx_description
1 polymer ?
#
loop_
_entity_poly.entity_id
_entity_poly.type
_entity_poly.pdbx_seq_one_letter_code
_entity_poly.pdbx_strand_id
1 'polypeptide(L)'
;MPAAAAAAANPPHLTFFYKREEMGVRQALYFSGASLSGTFGGLLATAIGLIKHKPGGWAWIFIIEGILTIFFGLLCFWILPNDIPKLWWATPQEKKLAYARMAPPVSRPTQDPENVDASTTAEKRVAAATDDKLEYNGKFVLREVIRTFTDPLVLLFAASGYAYATLLYSSAFFSPTIIRALGIASTTAEAQLLSVPPTAAAFFVSITAAVLSDKYRWRWISVVCLILLSIAGVGLAYGSKVASQRYGGIILLSCGTYSIPPLGISWMLNNAAGLYKRATAIALFIVFTNGGGILSVWLFYNNEAPRYRRGFLVNLCLNIAALALVTIAELYMLWENRQRKAGKRDYRVTELKQLGWGDAKTREYLGNANKLREVQQIFAASPNFSYELTNKDLDLPEIQGSTRNVAQAKCAAAAQALNGPCITEDTALGFHALGGLPGPYIKDFMKTIGHDGLNKMLDGFEDRTASAICTFAYCAGPGEEVKLFEGKTEGVIVPPRGPTYFGWDPILEIKGTGLTYAEMDPKQKNSLSHRYKALALLQEYLVSLTDKA
;
A
#
# COMPACT_ATOMS: atom_id res chain seq x y z
N MET A 1 -28.03 -3.84 12.30
CA MET A 1 -27.45 -2.51 12.63
C MET A 1 -26.06 -2.59 13.26
N PRO A 2 -25.78 -3.38 14.33
CA PRO A 2 -24.44 -3.42 14.93
C PRO A 2 -23.34 -4.01 14.02
N ALA A 3 -23.68 -5.00 13.16
CA ALA A 3 -22.73 -5.60 12.23
C ALA A 3 -22.18 -4.62 11.16
N ALA A 4 -22.96 -3.63 10.74
CA ALA A 4 -22.52 -2.63 9.75
C ALA A 4 -21.51 -1.64 10.35
N ALA A 5 -21.72 -1.23 11.61
CA ALA A 5 -20.76 -0.40 12.34
C ALA A 5 -19.45 -1.15 12.61
N ALA A 6 -19.54 -2.43 13.00
CA ALA A 6 -18.37 -3.30 13.16
C ALA A 6 -17.62 -3.53 11.83
N ALA A 7 -18.34 -3.74 10.72
CA ALA A 7 -17.75 -3.88 9.38
C ALA A 7 -17.07 -2.60 8.88
N ALA A 8 -17.53 -1.42 9.31
CA ALA A 8 -16.89 -0.14 8.99
C ALA A 8 -15.67 0.15 9.87
N ALA A 9 -15.71 -0.22 11.16
CA ALA A 9 -14.65 0.03 12.13
C ALA A 9 -13.48 -0.96 12.04
N ASN A 10 -13.72 -2.20 11.59
CA ASN A 10 -12.69 -3.23 11.57
C ASN A 10 -11.56 -3.01 10.53
N PRO A 11 -11.83 -2.65 9.27
CA PRO A 11 -10.76 -2.40 8.30
C PRO A 11 -9.73 -1.34 8.75
N PRO A 12 -10.12 -0.17 9.31
CA PRO A 12 -9.15 0.77 9.88
C PRO A 12 -8.55 0.26 11.19
N HIS A 13 -9.28 -0.47 12.04
CA HIS A 13 -8.69 -1.08 13.26
C HIS A 13 -7.53 -2.02 12.91
N LEU A 14 -7.70 -2.90 11.91
CA LEU A 14 -6.65 -3.79 11.42
C LEU A 14 -5.43 -3.05 10.87
N THR A 15 -5.58 -1.80 10.39
CA THR A 15 -4.43 -0.99 9.94
C THR A 15 -3.51 -0.55 11.08
N PHE A 16 -3.96 -0.61 12.35
CA PHE A 16 -3.10 -0.32 13.50
C PHE A 16 -2.18 -1.49 13.87
N PHE A 17 -2.52 -2.71 13.45
CA PHE A 17 -1.79 -3.93 13.86
C PHE A 17 -1.07 -4.64 12.71
N TYR A 18 -1.42 -4.35 11.45
CA TYR A 18 -0.94 -5.13 10.30
C TYR A 18 -0.46 -4.28 9.12
N LYS A 19 0.56 -4.79 8.41
CA LYS A 19 1.15 -4.18 7.20
C LYS A 19 0.22 -4.31 5.99
N ARG A 20 0.38 -3.39 5.03
CA ARG A 20 -0.42 -3.33 3.77
C ARG A 20 -0.45 -4.65 2.99
N GLU A 21 0.69 -5.35 2.94
CA GLU A 21 0.84 -6.61 2.20
C GLU A 21 0.13 -7.80 2.86
N GLU A 22 -0.24 -7.67 4.13
CA GLU A 22 -0.84 -8.75 4.90
C GLU A 22 -2.33 -8.49 5.24
N MET A 23 -2.91 -7.41 4.71
CA MET A 23 -4.30 -7.02 5.02
C MET A 23 -5.33 -7.88 4.30
N GLY A 24 -5.02 -8.41 3.10
CA GLY A 24 -5.99 -9.11 2.25
C GLY A 24 -6.54 -10.38 2.91
N VAL A 25 -5.65 -11.29 3.32
CA VAL A 25 -6.03 -12.53 4.04
C VAL A 25 -6.80 -12.23 5.33
N ARG A 26 -6.44 -11.18 6.08
CA ARG A 26 -7.11 -10.86 7.35
C ARG A 26 -8.48 -10.24 7.15
N GLN A 27 -8.63 -9.38 6.15
CA GLN A 27 -9.94 -8.88 5.75
C GLN A 27 -10.82 -10.02 5.22
N ALA A 28 -10.24 -10.95 4.44
CA ALA A 28 -10.96 -12.12 3.97
C ALA A 28 -11.41 -13.03 5.12
N LEU A 29 -10.57 -13.28 6.13
CA LEU A 29 -10.95 -14.03 7.34
C LEU A 29 -12.09 -13.37 8.12
N TYR A 30 -12.07 -12.04 8.22
CA TYR A 30 -13.15 -11.31 8.88
C TYR A 30 -14.45 -11.36 8.08
N PHE A 31 -14.39 -11.04 6.77
CA PHE A 31 -15.57 -11.04 5.90
C PHE A 31 -16.10 -12.45 5.62
N SER A 32 -15.25 -13.48 5.63
CA SER A 32 -15.69 -14.87 5.52
C SER A 32 -16.52 -15.29 6.75
N GLY A 33 -16.36 -14.62 7.88
CA GLY A 33 -17.27 -14.72 9.03
C GLY A 33 -18.73 -14.39 8.69
N ALA A 34 -18.98 -13.47 7.74
CA ALA A 34 -20.33 -13.18 7.26
C ALA A 34 -20.90 -14.36 6.44
N SER A 35 -20.08 -14.96 5.57
CA SER A 35 -20.47 -16.17 4.82
C SER A 35 -20.73 -17.35 5.76
N LEU A 36 -19.86 -17.53 6.77
CA LEU A 36 -19.98 -18.57 7.78
C LEU A 36 -21.22 -18.37 8.66
N SER A 37 -21.52 -17.12 9.02
CA SER A 37 -22.76 -16.76 9.70
C SER A 37 -23.99 -17.12 8.86
N GLY A 38 -23.96 -16.91 7.54
CA GLY A 38 -25.02 -17.38 6.64
C GLY A 38 -25.22 -18.91 6.67
N THR A 39 -24.12 -19.66 6.71
CA THR A 39 -24.11 -21.14 6.81
C THR A 39 -24.72 -21.62 8.14
N PHE A 40 -24.31 -21.05 9.27
CA PHE A 40 -24.84 -21.43 10.58
C PHE A 40 -26.23 -20.84 10.86
N GLY A 41 -26.55 -19.67 10.30
CA GLY A 41 -27.84 -19.01 10.46
C GLY A 41 -28.99 -19.83 9.89
N GLY A 42 -28.81 -20.43 8.71
CA GLY A 42 -29.82 -21.35 8.15
C GLY A 42 -30.06 -22.58 9.03
N LEU A 43 -28.99 -23.17 9.57
CA LEU A 43 -29.05 -24.33 10.49
C LEU A 43 -29.73 -23.96 11.81
N LEU A 44 -29.31 -22.86 12.44
CA LEU A 44 -29.81 -22.38 13.72
C LEU A 44 -31.28 -21.95 13.60
N ALA A 45 -31.64 -21.20 12.56
CA ALA A 45 -33.02 -20.79 12.29
C ALA A 45 -33.94 -22.00 12.08
N THR A 46 -33.43 -23.07 11.46
CA THR A 46 -34.17 -24.32 11.28
C THR A 46 -34.38 -25.02 12.62
N ALA A 47 -33.33 -25.17 13.43
CA ALA A 47 -33.40 -25.82 14.74
C ALA A 47 -34.32 -25.06 15.71
N ILE A 48 -34.20 -23.74 15.78
CA ILE A 48 -35.02 -22.87 16.65
C ILE A 48 -36.46 -22.78 16.13
N GLY A 49 -36.66 -22.82 14.81
CA GLY A 49 -37.99 -22.84 14.19
C GLY A 49 -38.85 -24.05 14.58
N LEU A 50 -38.23 -25.14 15.05
CA LEU A 50 -38.93 -26.34 15.56
C LEU A 50 -39.46 -26.17 17.00
N ILE A 51 -39.08 -25.11 17.71
CA ILE A 51 -39.53 -24.85 19.09
C ILE A 51 -41.01 -24.42 19.08
N LYS A 52 -41.87 -25.27 19.64
CA LYS A 52 -43.34 -25.08 19.66
C LYS A 52 -43.88 -24.22 20.81
N HIS A 53 -43.03 -23.82 21.77
CA HIS A 53 -43.45 -23.02 22.94
C HIS A 53 -43.59 -21.52 22.61
N LYS A 54 -44.52 -20.82 23.30
CA LYS A 54 -44.66 -19.35 23.24
C LYS A 54 -43.31 -18.69 23.57
N PRO A 55 -42.89 -17.61 22.88
CA PRO A 55 -43.65 -16.73 21.97
C PRO A 55 -43.70 -17.18 20.49
N GLY A 56 -43.21 -18.38 20.17
CA GLY A 56 -43.11 -18.92 18.81
C GLY A 56 -41.66 -18.92 18.30
N GLY A 57 -41.32 -19.85 17.40
CA GLY A 57 -39.93 -20.08 16.96
C GLY A 57 -39.20 -18.85 16.43
N TRP A 58 -39.89 -17.94 15.71
CA TRP A 58 -39.28 -16.71 15.19
C TRP A 58 -38.83 -15.75 16.29
N ALA A 59 -39.56 -15.67 17.41
CA ALA A 59 -39.21 -14.80 18.54
C ALA A 59 -38.01 -15.35 19.32
N TRP A 60 -37.90 -16.68 19.41
CA TRP A 60 -36.73 -17.34 20.02
C TRP A 60 -35.43 -17.05 19.27
N ILE A 61 -35.47 -16.91 17.94
CA ILE A 61 -34.30 -16.52 17.14
C ILE A 61 -33.79 -15.15 17.62
N PHE A 62 -34.67 -14.15 17.69
CA PHE A 62 -34.29 -12.80 18.15
C PHE A 62 -33.81 -12.76 19.60
N ILE A 63 -34.42 -13.54 20.50
CA ILE A 63 -34.02 -13.59 21.92
C ILE A 63 -32.62 -14.20 22.05
N ILE A 64 -32.39 -15.36 21.44
CA ILE A 64 -31.12 -16.09 21.58
C ILE A 64 -29.98 -15.33 20.91
N GLU A 65 -30.15 -14.92 19.65
CA GLU A 65 -29.12 -14.16 18.93
C GLU A 65 -28.91 -12.77 19.55
N GLY A 66 -29.98 -12.13 20.02
CA GLY A 66 -29.93 -10.82 20.68
C GLY A 66 -29.14 -10.87 21.99
N ILE A 67 -29.41 -11.85 22.86
CA ILE A 67 -28.69 -12.02 24.13
C ILE A 67 -27.21 -12.29 23.88
N LEU A 68 -26.89 -13.21 22.95
CA LEU A 68 -25.49 -13.49 22.60
C LEU A 68 -24.78 -12.25 22.05
N THR A 69 -25.47 -11.46 21.21
CA THR A 69 -24.91 -10.23 20.65
C THR A 69 -24.65 -9.18 21.72
N ILE A 70 -25.58 -8.98 22.67
CA ILE A 70 -25.41 -8.05 23.80
C ILE A 70 -24.24 -8.51 24.67
N PHE A 71 -24.19 -9.80 25.00
CA PHE A 71 -23.11 -10.36 25.81
C PHE A 71 -21.74 -10.16 25.15
N PHE A 72 -21.58 -10.55 23.87
CA PHE A 72 -20.33 -10.32 23.14
C PHE A 72 -20.01 -8.83 22.98
N GLY A 73 -21.01 -7.96 22.79
CA GLY A 73 -20.82 -6.52 22.71
C GLY A 73 -20.25 -5.92 24.00
N LEU A 74 -20.76 -6.34 25.15
CA LEU A 74 -20.23 -5.96 26.47
C LEU A 74 -18.83 -6.54 26.69
N LEU A 75 -18.61 -7.79 26.30
CA LEU A 75 -17.31 -8.46 26.41
C LEU A 75 -16.21 -7.77 25.57
N CYS A 76 -16.55 -7.29 24.37
CA CYS A 76 -15.63 -6.57 23.48
C CYS A 76 -15.05 -5.31 24.12
N PHE A 77 -15.76 -4.64 25.04
CA PHE A 77 -15.24 -3.48 25.76
C PHE A 77 -14.00 -3.83 26.60
N TRP A 78 -13.93 -5.06 27.11
CA TRP A 78 -12.84 -5.55 27.96
C TRP A 78 -11.78 -6.31 27.16
N ILE A 79 -12.20 -7.03 26.11
CA ILE A 79 -11.32 -7.91 25.34
C ILE A 79 -10.59 -7.18 24.21
N LEU A 80 -11.22 -6.20 23.55
CA LEU A 80 -10.66 -5.59 22.34
C LEU A 80 -9.66 -4.49 22.70
N PRO A 81 -8.37 -4.65 22.40
CA PRO A 81 -7.38 -3.63 22.69
C PRO A 81 -7.46 -2.49 21.68
N ASN A 82 -7.33 -1.26 22.19
CA ASN A 82 -7.34 -0.04 21.36
C ASN A 82 -5.98 0.25 20.70
N ASP A 83 -4.90 -0.37 21.18
CA ASP A 83 -3.54 -0.12 20.70
C ASP A 83 -2.60 -1.29 21.06
N ILE A 84 -1.43 -1.37 20.41
CA ILE A 84 -0.41 -2.41 20.60
C ILE A 84 0.04 -2.54 22.07
N PRO A 85 0.26 -1.47 22.85
CA PRO A 85 0.63 -1.59 24.25
C PRO A 85 -0.44 -2.29 25.11
N LYS A 86 -1.71 -2.14 24.74
CA LYS A 86 -2.88 -2.65 25.46
C LYS A 86 -3.23 -4.10 25.11
N LEU A 87 -2.44 -4.78 24.28
CA LEU A 87 -2.61 -6.22 23.99
C LEU A 87 -2.45 -7.04 25.27
N TRP A 88 -3.54 -7.51 25.86
CA TRP A 88 -3.48 -8.24 27.14
C TRP A 88 -2.89 -9.66 27.02
N TRP A 89 -2.95 -10.26 25.83
CA TRP A 89 -2.49 -11.62 25.55
C TRP A 89 -1.06 -11.69 25.01
N ALA A 90 -0.49 -10.56 24.57
CA ALA A 90 0.86 -10.52 24.00
C ALA A 90 1.91 -10.31 25.09
N THR A 91 3.01 -11.05 25.00
CA THR A 91 4.17 -10.83 25.87
C THR A 91 4.78 -9.45 25.62
N PRO A 92 5.53 -8.88 26.59
CA PRO A 92 6.23 -7.62 26.39
C PRO A 92 7.13 -7.62 25.15
N GLN A 93 7.80 -8.73 24.84
CA GLN A 93 8.65 -8.86 23.65
C GLN A 93 7.84 -8.84 22.35
N GLU A 94 6.69 -9.52 22.29
CA GLU A 94 5.80 -9.51 21.12
C GLU A 94 5.19 -8.13 20.87
N LYS A 95 4.80 -7.40 21.92
CA LYS A 95 4.34 -6.01 21.80
C LYS A 95 5.41 -5.11 21.20
N LYS A 96 6.66 -5.24 21.67
CA LYS A 96 7.81 -4.51 21.13
C LYS A 96 8.04 -4.83 19.64
N LEU A 97 7.94 -6.11 19.26
CA LEU A 97 8.07 -6.53 17.85
C LEU A 97 6.92 -6.01 16.98
N ALA A 98 5.68 -6.08 17.45
CA ALA A 98 4.50 -5.56 16.74
C ALA A 98 4.62 -4.05 16.50
N TYR A 99 5.06 -3.30 17.51
CA TYR A 99 5.30 -1.87 17.38
C TYR A 99 6.40 -1.57 16.34
N ALA A 100 7.53 -2.28 16.40
CA ALA A 100 8.63 -2.13 15.44
C ALA A 100 8.23 -2.49 13.99
N ARG A 101 7.25 -3.38 13.80
CA ARG A 101 6.72 -3.74 12.47
C ARG A 101 5.81 -2.66 11.87
N MET A 102 5.12 -1.91 12.73
CA MET A 102 4.20 -0.85 12.34
C MET A 102 4.89 0.52 12.22
N ALA A 103 6.02 0.69 12.91
CA ALA A 103 6.87 1.86 12.74
C ALA A 103 7.38 1.98 11.28
N PRO A 104 7.43 3.20 10.70
CA PRO A 104 8.06 3.41 9.40
C PRO A 104 9.50 2.87 9.45
N PRO A 105 10.04 2.35 8.33
CA PRO A 105 11.38 1.78 8.31
C PRO A 105 12.38 2.85 8.80
N VAL A 106 12.90 2.63 10.01
CA VAL A 106 14.03 3.39 10.53
C VAL A 106 15.19 3.08 9.59
N SER A 107 15.72 4.12 8.96
CA SER A 107 16.93 3.99 8.16
C SER A 107 18.09 3.60 9.08
N ARG A 108 18.50 2.33 8.95
CA ARG A 108 19.69 1.60 9.45
C ARG A 108 19.53 0.71 10.72
N PRO A 109 20.12 -0.50 10.72
CA PRO A 109 20.71 -1.13 11.89
C PRO A 109 22.03 -0.43 12.26
N THR A 110 22.28 -0.23 13.54
CA THR A 110 23.60 0.18 14.08
C THR A 110 24.59 -0.98 14.01
N GLN A 111 25.79 -0.72 13.50
CA GLN A 111 26.94 -1.63 13.59
C GLN A 111 27.46 -1.63 15.04
N ASP A 112 27.44 -2.81 15.66
CA ASP A 112 28.42 -3.24 16.67
C ASP A 112 28.59 -4.77 16.44
N PRO A 113 29.79 -5.30 16.15
CA PRO A 113 29.97 -6.71 15.80
C PRO A 113 30.14 -7.67 16.98
N GLU A 114 29.88 -7.28 18.23
CA GLU A 114 30.11 -8.18 19.37
C GLU A 114 28.93 -8.18 20.35
N ASN A 115 28.34 -9.38 20.50
CA ASN A 115 27.31 -9.77 21.47
C ASN A 115 26.09 -8.84 21.57
N VAL A 116 25.07 -9.11 20.76
CA VAL A 116 23.74 -8.55 21.00
C VAL A 116 22.71 -9.68 20.96
N ASP A 117 22.27 -10.11 22.14
CA ASP A 117 21.07 -10.90 22.32
C ASP A 117 19.91 -10.25 21.56
N ALA A 118 19.09 -11.06 20.88
CA ALA A 118 17.95 -10.57 20.09
C ALA A 118 16.95 -9.72 20.92
N SER A 119 17.00 -9.82 22.25
CA SER A 119 16.25 -8.99 23.21
C SER A 119 16.72 -7.52 23.23
N THR A 120 18.03 -7.26 23.16
CA THR A 120 18.63 -5.92 23.23
C THR A 120 18.32 -5.06 22.01
N THR A 121 18.20 -5.67 20.82
CA THR A 121 17.78 -4.99 19.59
C THR A 121 16.30 -4.59 19.63
N ALA A 122 15.46 -5.38 20.30
CA ALA A 122 14.06 -5.04 20.54
C ALA A 122 13.93 -3.93 21.61
N GLU A 123 14.81 -3.90 22.61
CA GLU A 123 14.87 -2.85 23.64
C GLU A 123 15.32 -1.50 23.10
N LYS A 124 16.37 -1.45 22.27
CA LYS A 124 16.82 -0.19 21.62
C LYS A 124 15.79 0.35 20.62
N ARG A 125 15.03 -0.54 19.94
CA ARG A 125 13.88 -0.15 19.08
C ARG A 125 12.72 0.45 19.87
N VAL A 126 12.62 0.13 21.17
CA VAL A 126 11.56 0.61 22.06
C VAL A 126 11.97 1.89 22.76
N ALA A 127 13.24 2.05 23.10
CA ALA A 127 13.79 3.32 23.57
C ALA A 127 13.66 4.44 22.52
N ALA A 128 13.85 4.12 21.24
CA ALA A 128 13.61 5.04 20.12
C ALA A 128 12.12 5.32 19.85
N ALA A 129 11.22 4.47 20.39
CA ALA A 129 9.77 4.64 20.31
C ALA A 129 9.17 5.39 21.51
N THR A 130 9.89 5.44 22.64
CA THR A 130 9.54 6.23 23.83
C THR A 130 10.02 7.68 23.77
N ASP A 131 10.71 8.08 22.71
CA ASP A 131 11.05 9.48 22.48
C ASP A 131 9.81 10.17 21.88
N ASP A 132 9.16 11.02 22.67
CA ASP A 132 7.89 11.75 22.45
C ASP A 132 7.88 12.70 21.23
N LYS A 133 8.72 12.46 20.20
CA LYS A 133 8.92 13.35 19.05
C LYS A 133 8.53 12.76 17.69
N LEU A 134 7.96 11.54 17.66
CA LEU A 134 7.35 10.97 16.45
C LEU A 134 5.81 11.05 16.47
N GLU A 135 5.24 12.01 17.20
CA GLU A 135 3.81 12.30 17.12
C GLU A 135 3.39 12.76 15.72
N TYR A 136 2.47 11.99 15.16
CA TYR A 136 1.51 12.44 14.16
C TYR A 136 0.87 13.76 14.65
N ASN A 137 1.13 14.87 13.97
CA ASN A 137 0.78 16.23 14.41
C ASN A 137 -0.74 16.55 14.46
N GLY A 138 -1.61 15.54 14.53
CA GLY A 138 -2.96 15.60 15.12
C GLY A 138 -4.01 16.53 14.51
N LYS A 139 -3.67 17.40 13.55
CA LYS A 139 -4.62 18.36 12.99
C LYS A 139 -5.47 17.67 11.92
N PHE A 140 -6.77 17.56 12.18
CA PHE A 140 -7.77 17.15 11.20
C PHE A 140 -7.67 18.02 9.94
N VAL A 141 -7.59 17.38 8.77
CA VAL A 141 -7.49 18.07 7.48
C VAL A 141 -8.75 17.82 6.67
N LEU A 142 -9.73 18.71 6.77
CA LEU A 142 -11.00 18.62 6.05
C LEU A 142 -10.81 18.47 4.53
N ARG A 143 -9.76 19.07 3.98
CA ARG A 143 -9.39 18.95 2.56
C ARG A 143 -9.14 17.50 2.13
N GLU A 144 -8.52 16.68 2.97
CA GLU A 144 -8.27 15.25 2.66
C GLU A 144 -9.58 14.45 2.62
N VAL A 145 -10.54 14.81 3.47
CA VAL A 145 -11.89 14.23 3.45
C VAL A 145 -12.61 14.62 2.16
N ILE A 146 -12.68 15.91 1.83
CA ILE A 146 -13.36 16.42 0.63
C ILE A 146 -12.76 15.82 -0.66
N ARG A 147 -11.44 15.69 -0.73
CA ARG A 147 -10.73 15.08 -1.87
C ARG A 147 -11.18 13.63 -2.14
N THR A 148 -11.70 12.93 -1.14
CA THR A 148 -12.22 11.57 -1.31
C THR A 148 -13.45 11.55 -2.22
N PHE A 149 -14.33 12.54 -2.12
CA PHE A 149 -15.56 12.65 -2.91
C PHE A 149 -15.32 13.07 -4.35
N THR A 150 -14.11 13.55 -4.68
CA THR A 150 -13.72 13.95 -6.03
C THR A 150 -12.67 13.03 -6.63
N ASP A 151 -12.22 12.00 -5.90
CA ASP A 151 -11.26 11.04 -6.42
C ASP A 151 -11.96 10.05 -7.36
N PRO A 152 -11.63 10.05 -8.66
CA PRO A 152 -12.28 9.18 -9.64
C PRO A 152 -12.10 7.70 -9.30
N LEU A 153 -10.97 7.31 -8.71
CA LEU A 153 -10.73 5.92 -8.34
C LEU A 153 -11.67 5.47 -7.22
N VAL A 154 -11.83 6.29 -6.18
CA VAL A 154 -12.74 5.98 -5.06
C VAL A 154 -14.18 5.91 -5.54
N LEU A 155 -14.59 6.84 -6.41
CA LEU A 155 -15.94 6.85 -6.98
C LEU A 155 -16.21 5.62 -7.86
N LEU A 156 -15.22 5.18 -8.67
CA LEU A 156 -15.34 3.94 -9.46
C LEU A 156 -15.47 2.71 -8.56
N PHE A 157 -14.68 2.63 -7.48
CA PHE A 157 -14.83 1.55 -6.49
C PHE A 157 -16.19 1.58 -5.81
N ALA A 158 -16.68 2.76 -5.39
CA ALA A 158 -17.99 2.91 -4.77
C ALA A 158 -19.13 2.50 -5.72
N ALA A 159 -19.10 2.96 -6.97
CA ALA A 159 -20.07 2.57 -8.00
C ALA A 159 -20.04 1.07 -8.30
N SER A 160 -18.84 0.48 -8.41
CA SER A 160 -18.71 -0.98 -8.56
C SER A 160 -19.25 -1.71 -7.33
N GLY A 161 -19.00 -1.19 -6.13
CA GLY A 161 -19.49 -1.67 -4.85
C GLY A 161 -21.00 -1.76 -4.81
N TYR A 162 -21.70 -0.71 -5.22
CA TYR A 162 -23.16 -0.72 -5.36
C TYR A 162 -23.64 -1.85 -6.28
N ALA A 163 -23.00 -2.00 -7.43
CA ALA A 163 -23.42 -2.93 -8.46
C ALA A 163 -23.28 -4.40 -8.05
N TYR A 164 -22.13 -4.82 -7.50
CA TYR A 164 -21.99 -6.20 -7.02
C TYR A 164 -22.66 -6.44 -5.66
N ALA A 165 -22.78 -5.42 -4.79
CA ALA A 165 -23.48 -5.57 -3.51
C ALA A 165 -24.99 -5.77 -3.70
N THR A 166 -25.58 -5.23 -4.77
CA THR A 166 -26.99 -5.50 -5.11
C THR A 166 -27.23 -7.01 -5.30
N LEU A 167 -26.31 -7.72 -5.97
CA LEU A 167 -26.40 -9.17 -6.11
C LEU A 167 -26.13 -9.90 -4.79
N LEU A 168 -25.16 -9.44 -4.00
CA LEU A 168 -24.85 -10.00 -2.69
C LEU A 168 -26.10 -9.99 -1.79
N TYR A 169 -26.75 -8.83 -1.65
CA TYR A 169 -27.97 -8.68 -0.85
C TYR A 169 -29.17 -9.41 -1.46
N SER A 170 -29.31 -9.40 -2.80
CA SER A 170 -30.35 -10.17 -3.49
C SER A 170 -30.25 -11.66 -3.17
N SER A 171 -29.04 -12.22 -3.22
CA SER A 171 -28.77 -13.60 -2.85
C SER A 171 -29.04 -13.83 -1.36
N ALA A 172 -28.51 -12.97 -0.48
CA ALA A 172 -28.66 -13.11 0.96
C ALA A 172 -30.12 -13.08 1.44
N PHE A 173 -30.93 -12.13 0.94
CA PHE A 173 -32.30 -11.95 1.42
C PHE A 173 -33.28 -12.94 0.79
N PHE A 174 -33.09 -13.30 -0.47
CA PHE A 174 -34.09 -14.06 -1.23
C PHE A 174 -33.68 -15.50 -1.55
N SER A 175 -32.46 -15.95 -1.22
CA SER A 175 -32.01 -17.32 -1.52
C SER A 175 -32.99 -18.40 -1.05
N PRO A 176 -33.48 -18.44 0.21
CA PRO A 176 -34.45 -19.44 0.64
C PRO A 176 -35.77 -19.39 -0.17
N THR A 177 -36.27 -18.19 -0.47
CA THR A 177 -37.49 -17.99 -1.26
C THR A 177 -37.31 -18.45 -2.70
N ILE A 178 -36.16 -18.17 -3.31
CA ILE A 178 -35.80 -18.61 -4.66
C ILE A 178 -35.71 -20.13 -4.69
N ILE A 179 -35.00 -20.75 -3.74
CA ILE A 179 -34.81 -22.20 -3.66
C ILE A 179 -36.15 -22.92 -3.45
N ARG A 180 -37.02 -22.40 -2.57
CA ARG A 180 -38.37 -22.94 -2.38
C ARG A 180 -39.18 -22.89 -3.67
N ALA A 181 -39.09 -21.78 -4.41
CA ALA A 181 -39.79 -21.64 -5.68
C ALA A 181 -39.25 -22.58 -6.77
N LEU A 182 -38.03 -23.12 -6.66
CA LEU A 182 -37.52 -24.16 -7.57
C LEU A 182 -38.23 -25.51 -7.38
N GLY A 183 -39.01 -25.70 -6.30
CA GLY A 183 -39.69 -26.95 -5.98
C GLY A 183 -38.75 -28.04 -5.43
N ILE A 184 -37.50 -27.69 -5.10
CA ILE A 184 -36.52 -28.61 -4.51
C ILE A 184 -36.79 -28.79 -3.02
N ALA A 185 -37.27 -27.73 -2.34
CA ALA A 185 -37.68 -27.76 -0.95
C ALA A 185 -39.20 -27.77 -0.83
N SER A 186 -39.73 -28.70 -0.04
CA SER A 186 -41.14 -28.83 0.29
C SER A 186 -41.56 -27.91 1.45
N THR A 187 -40.64 -27.65 2.38
CA THR A 187 -40.88 -26.84 3.58
C THR A 187 -39.99 -25.60 3.64
N THR A 188 -40.41 -24.60 4.42
CA THR A 188 -39.59 -23.39 4.65
C THR A 188 -38.28 -23.74 5.35
N ALA A 189 -38.29 -24.70 6.27
CA ALA A 189 -37.09 -25.18 6.96
C ALA A 189 -36.10 -25.85 5.99
N GLU A 190 -36.60 -26.71 5.10
CA GLU A 190 -35.77 -27.34 4.07
C GLU A 190 -35.17 -26.32 3.09
N ALA A 191 -35.92 -25.27 2.73
CA ALA A 191 -35.40 -24.20 1.89
C ALA A 191 -34.30 -23.39 2.58
N GLN A 192 -34.39 -23.17 3.90
CA GLN A 192 -33.35 -22.53 4.70
C GLN A 192 -32.10 -23.42 4.78
N LEU A 193 -32.26 -24.74 4.97
CA LEU A 193 -31.15 -25.70 4.94
C LEU A 193 -30.45 -25.72 3.58
N LEU A 194 -31.20 -25.69 2.47
CA LEU A 194 -30.62 -25.64 1.13
C LEU A 194 -29.98 -24.27 0.80
N SER A 195 -30.14 -23.24 1.63
CA SER A 195 -29.37 -22.00 1.49
C SER A 195 -27.93 -22.09 2.07
N VAL A 196 -27.65 -23.15 2.82
CA VAL A 196 -26.35 -23.39 3.47
C VAL A 196 -25.24 -23.74 2.47
N PRO A 197 -25.42 -24.67 1.50
CA PRO A 197 -24.34 -25.02 0.57
C PRO A 197 -23.81 -23.85 -0.27
N PRO A 198 -24.65 -22.93 -0.82
CA PRO A 198 -24.15 -21.74 -1.52
C PRO A 198 -23.23 -20.84 -0.66
N THR A 199 -23.57 -20.61 0.60
CA THR A 199 -22.78 -19.75 1.50
C THR A 199 -21.51 -20.44 1.99
N ALA A 200 -21.58 -21.76 2.24
CA ALA A 200 -20.42 -22.58 2.61
C ALA A 200 -19.39 -22.66 1.48
N ALA A 201 -19.85 -22.89 0.24
CA ALA A 201 -18.96 -22.91 -0.93
C ALA A 201 -18.27 -21.54 -1.10
N ALA A 202 -19.01 -20.44 -0.89
CA ALA A 202 -18.47 -19.11 -0.98
C ALA A 202 -17.42 -18.78 0.09
N PHE A 203 -17.54 -19.34 1.30
CA PHE A 203 -16.52 -19.23 2.34
C PHE A 203 -15.16 -19.76 1.87
N PHE A 204 -15.13 -20.99 1.32
CA PHE A 204 -13.87 -21.60 0.84
C PHE A 204 -13.29 -20.86 -0.37
N VAL A 205 -14.15 -20.45 -1.32
CA VAL A 205 -13.71 -19.67 -2.48
C VAL A 205 -13.16 -18.31 -2.05
N SER A 206 -13.77 -17.64 -1.08
CA SER A 206 -13.31 -16.34 -0.57
C SER A 206 -11.92 -16.43 0.05
N ILE A 207 -11.68 -17.42 0.92
CA ILE A 207 -10.36 -17.63 1.55
C ILE A 207 -9.32 -17.97 0.47
N THR A 208 -9.65 -18.90 -0.43
CA THR A 208 -8.73 -19.32 -1.49
C THR A 208 -8.37 -18.15 -2.41
N ALA A 209 -9.36 -17.37 -2.84
CA ALA A 209 -9.16 -16.19 -3.67
C ALA A 209 -8.32 -15.12 -2.97
N ALA A 210 -8.51 -14.92 -1.66
CA ALA A 210 -7.70 -14.00 -0.87
C ALA A 210 -6.23 -14.42 -0.78
N VAL A 211 -5.97 -15.70 -0.48
CA VAL A 211 -4.61 -16.26 -0.41
C VAL A 211 -3.91 -16.16 -1.76
N LEU A 212 -4.60 -16.52 -2.86
CA LEU A 212 -4.03 -16.42 -4.21
C LEU A 212 -3.78 -14.97 -4.60
N SER A 213 -4.72 -14.07 -4.31
CA SER A 213 -4.61 -12.63 -4.60
C SER A 213 -3.40 -11.99 -3.91
N ASP A 214 -3.17 -12.30 -2.63
CA ASP A 214 -2.02 -11.78 -1.90
C ASP A 214 -0.71 -12.45 -2.36
N LYS A 215 -0.70 -13.76 -2.67
CA LYS A 215 0.49 -14.46 -3.18
C LYS A 215 0.99 -13.90 -4.51
N TYR A 216 0.09 -13.68 -5.47
CA TYR A 216 0.45 -13.18 -6.80
C TYR A 216 0.47 -11.65 -6.91
N ARG A 217 0.03 -10.93 -5.86
CA ARG A 217 -0.06 -9.46 -5.80
C ARG A 217 -0.90 -8.85 -6.93
N TRP A 218 -1.74 -9.64 -7.61
CA TRP A 218 -2.52 -9.27 -8.78
C TRP A 218 -4.02 -9.27 -8.48
N ARG A 219 -4.44 -8.29 -7.67
CA ARG A 219 -5.81 -8.22 -7.11
C ARG A 219 -6.91 -8.03 -8.16
N TRP A 220 -6.62 -7.29 -9.23
CA TRP A 220 -7.59 -7.05 -10.32
C TRP A 220 -8.04 -8.37 -10.98
N ILE A 221 -7.10 -9.26 -11.31
CA ILE A 221 -7.43 -10.55 -11.95
C ILE A 221 -8.31 -11.40 -11.04
N SER A 222 -7.97 -11.48 -9.75
CA SER A 222 -8.79 -12.21 -8.78
C SER A 222 -10.22 -11.68 -8.70
N VAL A 223 -10.40 -10.34 -8.66
CA VAL A 223 -11.74 -9.73 -8.65
C VAL A 223 -12.49 -9.97 -9.95
N VAL A 224 -11.84 -9.85 -11.11
CA VAL A 224 -12.45 -10.12 -12.42
C VAL A 224 -12.89 -11.58 -12.54
N CYS A 225 -12.04 -12.54 -12.15
CA CYS A 225 -12.41 -13.97 -12.17
C CYS A 225 -13.64 -14.24 -11.29
N LEU A 226 -13.74 -13.61 -10.12
CA LEU A 226 -14.89 -13.77 -9.23
C LEU A 226 -16.17 -13.11 -9.77
N ILE A 227 -16.06 -11.96 -10.45
CA ILE A 227 -17.20 -11.33 -11.13
C ILE A 227 -17.65 -12.18 -12.32
N LEU A 228 -16.73 -12.76 -13.09
CA LEU A 228 -17.08 -13.67 -14.18
C LEU A 228 -17.78 -14.93 -13.65
N LEU A 229 -17.30 -15.46 -12.51
CA LEU A 229 -17.96 -16.56 -11.80
C LEU A 229 -19.38 -16.18 -11.36
N SER A 230 -19.59 -14.96 -10.85
CA SER A 230 -20.93 -14.50 -10.45
C SER A 230 -21.85 -14.31 -11.66
N ILE A 231 -21.36 -13.74 -12.76
CA ILE A 231 -22.09 -13.58 -14.03
C ILE A 231 -22.50 -14.95 -14.58
N ALA A 232 -21.60 -15.93 -14.60
CA ALA A 232 -21.90 -17.29 -15.03
C ALA A 232 -22.99 -17.94 -14.15
N GLY A 233 -22.89 -17.78 -12.83
CA GLY A 233 -23.89 -18.29 -11.90
C GLY A 233 -25.28 -17.67 -12.08
N VAL A 234 -25.37 -16.34 -12.22
CA VAL A 234 -26.62 -15.62 -12.50
C VAL A 234 -27.18 -16.02 -13.87
N GLY A 235 -26.32 -16.13 -14.88
CA GLY A 235 -26.68 -16.57 -16.23
C GLY A 235 -27.29 -17.98 -16.23
N LEU A 236 -26.71 -18.91 -15.47
CA LEU A 236 -27.23 -20.27 -15.32
C LEU A 236 -28.57 -20.29 -14.57
N ALA A 237 -28.70 -19.52 -13.49
CA ALA A 237 -29.93 -19.40 -12.70
C ALA A 237 -31.09 -18.76 -13.49
N TYR A 238 -30.77 -17.85 -14.41
CA TYR A 238 -31.73 -17.18 -15.29
C TYR A 238 -32.12 -18.03 -16.52
N GLY A 239 -31.12 -18.58 -17.21
CA GLY A 239 -31.29 -19.23 -18.51
C GLY A 239 -31.84 -20.65 -18.43
N SER A 240 -31.48 -21.40 -17.38
CA SER A 240 -31.91 -22.79 -17.26
C SER A 240 -33.39 -22.91 -16.89
N LYS A 241 -34.02 -23.99 -17.39
CA LYS A 241 -35.38 -24.42 -17.00
C LYS A 241 -35.36 -25.52 -15.93
N VAL A 242 -34.20 -26.13 -15.68
CA VAL A 242 -34.06 -27.29 -14.79
C VAL A 242 -33.72 -26.82 -13.38
N ALA A 243 -34.48 -27.26 -12.37
CA ALA A 243 -34.32 -26.83 -10.99
C ALA A 243 -32.89 -27.05 -10.43
N SER A 244 -32.31 -28.23 -10.67
CA SER A 244 -30.95 -28.56 -10.21
C SER A 244 -29.87 -27.66 -10.83
N GLN A 245 -29.98 -27.35 -12.13
CA GLN A 245 -29.06 -26.44 -12.81
C GLN A 245 -29.18 -25.02 -12.27
N ARG A 246 -30.40 -24.55 -12.01
CA ARG A 246 -30.63 -23.22 -11.41
C ARG A 246 -30.06 -23.13 -9.99
N TYR A 247 -30.22 -24.19 -9.20
CA TYR A 247 -29.60 -24.30 -7.88
C TYR A 247 -28.07 -24.28 -7.96
N GLY A 248 -27.48 -25.01 -8.92
CA GLY A 248 -26.05 -24.91 -9.23
C GLY A 248 -25.62 -23.47 -9.59
N GLY A 249 -26.46 -22.73 -10.32
CA GLY A 249 -26.27 -21.31 -10.59
C GLY A 249 -26.26 -20.44 -9.32
N ILE A 250 -27.12 -20.74 -8.34
CA ILE A 250 -27.16 -20.06 -7.04
C ILE A 250 -25.88 -20.31 -6.23
N ILE A 251 -25.32 -21.52 -6.31
CA ILE A 251 -24.03 -21.82 -5.67
C ILE A 251 -22.91 -21.01 -6.33
N LEU A 252 -22.80 -21.07 -7.66
CA LEU A 252 -21.75 -20.35 -8.41
C LEU A 252 -21.82 -18.84 -8.21
N LEU A 253 -23.02 -18.25 -8.25
CA LEU A 253 -23.18 -16.81 -8.02
C LEU A 253 -22.79 -16.42 -6.60
N SER A 254 -23.07 -17.29 -5.61
CA SER A 254 -22.72 -17.03 -4.21
C SER A 254 -21.20 -17.06 -4.03
N CYS A 255 -20.52 -18.02 -4.65
CA CYS A 255 -19.06 -18.10 -4.66
C CYS A 255 -18.39 -16.83 -5.17
N GLY A 256 -18.90 -16.25 -6.27
CA GLY A 256 -18.40 -14.99 -6.79
C GLY A 256 -18.72 -13.80 -5.87
N THR A 257 -20.01 -13.57 -5.60
CA THR A 257 -20.49 -12.32 -4.98
C THR A 257 -20.01 -12.12 -3.54
N TYR A 258 -19.93 -13.17 -2.72
CA TYR A 258 -19.44 -13.07 -1.33
C TYR A 258 -17.91 -12.92 -1.26
N SER A 259 -17.19 -13.29 -2.31
CA SER A 259 -15.72 -13.26 -2.33
C SER A 259 -15.15 -11.91 -2.78
N ILE A 260 -15.93 -11.08 -3.47
CA ILE A 260 -15.49 -9.78 -4.01
C ILE A 260 -15.25 -8.71 -2.92
N PRO A 261 -16.15 -8.48 -1.92
CA PRO A 261 -16.00 -7.39 -0.96
C PRO A 261 -14.64 -7.31 -0.24
N PRO A 262 -14.08 -8.40 0.35
CA PRO A 262 -12.79 -8.30 1.05
C PRO A 262 -11.64 -7.91 0.12
N LEU A 263 -11.62 -8.46 -1.09
CA LEU A 263 -10.62 -8.13 -2.10
C LEU A 263 -10.78 -6.70 -2.62
N GLY A 264 -12.01 -6.24 -2.84
CA GLY A 264 -12.32 -4.89 -3.30
C GLY A 264 -11.90 -3.82 -2.28
N ILE A 265 -12.21 -4.02 -1.00
CA ILE A 265 -11.81 -3.10 0.09
C ILE A 265 -10.29 -3.02 0.19
N SER A 266 -9.61 -4.17 0.22
CA SER A 266 -8.15 -4.24 0.22
C SER A 266 -7.53 -3.53 -0.99
N TRP A 267 -8.10 -3.74 -2.19
CA TRP A 267 -7.58 -3.13 -3.41
C TRP A 267 -7.76 -1.61 -3.41
N MET A 268 -8.91 -1.10 -2.96
CA MET A 268 -9.13 0.34 -2.82
C MET A 268 -8.18 0.98 -1.78
N LEU A 269 -8.01 0.35 -0.61
CA LEU A 269 -7.18 0.87 0.47
C LEU A 269 -5.70 0.96 0.12
N ASN A 270 -5.22 0.03 -0.70
CA ASN A 270 -3.85 0.05 -1.19
C ASN A 270 -3.60 1.20 -2.17
N ASN A 271 -4.65 1.72 -2.81
CA ASN A 271 -4.55 2.81 -3.77
C ASN A 271 -5.03 4.17 -3.23
N ALA A 272 -5.71 4.21 -2.08
CA ALA A 272 -5.97 5.42 -1.33
C ALA A 272 -4.77 5.76 -0.43
N ALA A 273 -4.21 6.96 -0.55
CA ALA A 273 -3.13 7.45 0.32
C ALA A 273 -3.64 8.54 1.26
N GLY A 274 -3.19 8.52 2.52
CA GLY A 274 -3.65 9.41 3.59
C GLY A 274 -4.67 8.75 4.53
N LEU A 275 -4.48 8.90 5.85
CA LEU A 275 -5.31 8.25 6.87
C LEU A 275 -6.80 8.66 6.77
N TYR A 276 -7.07 9.97 6.77
CA TYR A 276 -8.44 10.50 6.67
C TYR A 276 -9.11 10.14 5.35
N LYS A 277 -8.36 10.14 4.24
CA LYS A 277 -8.86 9.74 2.94
C LYS A 277 -9.20 8.25 2.89
N ARG A 278 -8.35 7.37 3.44
CA ARG A 278 -8.63 5.93 3.55
C ARG A 278 -9.89 5.66 4.37
N ALA A 279 -10.02 6.30 5.53
CA ALA A 279 -11.19 6.16 6.38
C ALA A 279 -12.47 6.64 5.67
N THR A 280 -12.42 7.81 5.04
CA THR A 280 -13.54 8.37 4.27
C THR A 280 -13.88 7.50 3.07
N ALA A 281 -12.88 6.92 2.38
CA ALA A 281 -13.09 6.06 1.22
C ALA A 281 -13.78 4.76 1.61
N ILE A 282 -13.40 4.13 2.72
CA ILE A 282 -14.12 2.97 3.28
C ILE A 282 -15.57 3.34 3.59
N ALA A 283 -15.79 4.46 4.29
CA ALA A 283 -17.13 4.89 4.65
C ALA A 283 -18.00 5.11 3.40
N LEU A 284 -17.48 5.81 2.39
CA LEU A 284 -18.18 6.05 1.13
C LEU A 284 -18.47 4.75 0.39
N PHE A 285 -17.49 3.85 0.31
CA PHE A 285 -17.66 2.53 -0.29
C PHE A 285 -18.79 1.74 0.41
N ILE A 286 -18.82 1.72 1.74
CA ILE A 286 -19.87 1.05 2.52
C ILE A 286 -21.24 1.66 2.27
N VAL A 287 -21.36 3.00 2.21
CA VAL A 287 -22.62 3.69 1.88
C VAL A 287 -23.16 3.20 0.53
N PHE A 288 -22.31 3.14 -0.50
CA PHE A 288 -22.73 2.65 -1.81
C PHE A 288 -23.11 1.16 -1.78
N THR A 289 -22.35 0.31 -1.10
CA THR A 289 -22.72 -1.11 -0.98
C THR A 289 -24.08 -1.30 -0.32
N ASN A 290 -24.36 -0.57 0.78
CA ASN A 290 -25.66 -0.61 1.45
C ASN A 290 -26.79 -0.05 0.59
N GLY A 291 -26.49 0.94 -0.27
CA GLY A 291 -27.42 1.42 -1.29
C GLY A 291 -27.89 0.31 -2.23
N GLY A 292 -27.00 -0.63 -2.60
CA GLY A 292 -27.38 -1.81 -3.38
C GLY A 292 -28.35 -2.74 -2.63
N GLY A 293 -28.22 -2.80 -1.30
CA GLY A 293 -29.16 -3.52 -0.43
C GLY A 293 -30.59 -2.95 -0.52
N ILE A 294 -30.74 -1.64 -0.58
CA ILE A 294 -32.05 -0.98 -0.75
C ILE A 294 -32.70 -1.43 -2.06
N LEU A 295 -31.97 -1.39 -3.18
CA LEU A 295 -32.49 -1.84 -4.48
C LEU A 295 -32.89 -3.33 -4.44
N SER A 296 -32.07 -4.18 -3.81
CA SER A 296 -32.28 -5.63 -3.80
C SER A 296 -33.64 -6.07 -3.27
N VAL A 297 -34.19 -5.37 -2.27
CA VAL A 297 -35.48 -5.70 -1.64
C VAL A 297 -36.65 -5.59 -2.62
N TRP A 298 -36.51 -4.78 -3.67
CA TRP A 298 -37.55 -4.53 -4.67
C TRP A 298 -37.42 -5.37 -5.93
N LEU A 299 -36.53 -6.37 -5.96
CA LEU A 299 -36.20 -7.14 -7.17
C LEU A 299 -36.97 -8.46 -7.32
N PHE A 300 -37.30 -9.16 -6.23
CA PHE A 300 -37.89 -10.51 -6.27
C PHE A 300 -39.33 -10.50 -5.77
N TYR A 301 -40.30 -10.27 -6.67
CA TYR A 301 -41.73 -10.34 -6.31
C TYR A 301 -42.29 -11.76 -6.46
N ASN A 302 -43.20 -12.13 -5.55
CA ASN A 302 -43.81 -13.45 -5.51
C ASN A 302 -44.63 -13.80 -6.78
N ASN A 303 -45.16 -12.80 -7.49
CA ASN A 303 -45.91 -13.00 -8.73
C ASN A 303 -45.02 -13.42 -9.93
N GLU A 304 -43.70 -13.23 -9.83
CA GLU A 304 -42.75 -13.67 -10.86
C GLU A 304 -42.14 -15.05 -10.54
N ALA A 305 -42.55 -15.67 -9.43
CA ALA A 305 -42.15 -17.03 -9.09
C ALA A 305 -42.59 -18.00 -10.21
N PRO A 306 -41.80 -19.05 -10.51
CA PRO A 306 -40.52 -19.42 -9.91
C PRO A 306 -39.31 -18.82 -10.63
N ARG A 307 -39.53 -17.92 -11.60
CA ARG A 307 -38.52 -17.53 -12.57
C ARG A 307 -37.80 -16.25 -12.21
N TYR A 308 -38.47 -15.33 -11.50
CA TYR A 308 -37.94 -14.06 -11.00
C TYR A 308 -37.08 -13.33 -12.04
N ARG A 309 -37.60 -13.24 -13.28
CA ARG A 309 -36.82 -12.82 -14.45
C ARG A 309 -36.21 -11.44 -14.24
N ARG A 310 -36.98 -10.51 -13.67
CA ARG A 310 -36.54 -9.14 -13.42
C ARG A 310 -35.37 -9.11 -12.42
N GLY A 311 -35.50 -9.83 -11.30
CA GLY A 311 -34.46 -9.87 -10.28
C GLY A 311 -33.14 -10.43 -10.79
N PHE A 312 -33.17 -11.53 -11.54
CA PHE A 312 -31.95 -12.09 -12.14
C PHE A 312 -31.38 -11.21 -13.25
N LEU A 313 -32.23 -10.62 -14.11
CA LEU A 313 -31.77 -9.77 -15.22
C LEU A 313 -31.12 -8.47 -14.72
N VAL A 314 -31.74 -7.79 -13.76
CA VAL A 314 -31.17 -6.57 -13.15
C VAL A 314 -29.82 -6.87 -12.51
N ASN A 315 -29.73 -7.96 -11.75
CA ASN A 315 -28.47 -8.38 -11.13
C ASN A 315 -27.39 -8.77 -12.14
N LEU A 316 -27.77 -9.40 -13.26
CA LEU A 316 -26.86 -9.71 -14.36
C LEU A 316 -26.29 -8.44 -14.99
N CYS A 317 -27.15 -7.49 -15.35
CA CYS A 317 -26.75 -6.19 -15.91
C CYS A 317 -25.83 -5.42 -14.96
N LEU A 318 -26.17 -5.38 -13.66
CA LEU A 318 -25.33 -4.73 -12.65
C LEU A 318 -23.98 -5.42 -12.48
N ASN A 319 -23.90 -6.75 -12.53
CA ASN A 319 -22.60 -7.43 -12.45
C ASN A 319 -21.73 -7.20 -13.70
N ILE A 320 -22.33 -7.13 -14.89
CA ILE A 320 -21.62 -6.73 -16.11
C ILE A 320 -21.13 -5.28 -16.00
N ALA A 321 -21.95 -4.38 -15.46
CA ALA A 321 -21.52 -3.00 -15.18
C ALA A 321 -20.39 -2.96 -14.13
N ALA A 322 -20.45 -3.80 -13.08
CA ALA A 322 -19.38 -3.92 -12.09
C ALA A 322 -18.07 -4.36 -12.75
N LEU A 323 -18.11 -5.35 -13.65
CA LEU A 323 -16.95 -5.81 -14.42
C LEU A 323 -16.33 -4.67 -15.25
N ALA A 324 -17.16 -3.89 -15.94
CA ALA A 324 -16.70 -2.73 -16.69
C ALA A 324 -16.06 -1.67 -15.77
N LEU A 325 -16.70 -1.33 -14.65
CA LEU A 325 -16.22 -0.33 -13.69
C LEU A 325 -14.89 -0.72 -13.05
N VAL A 326 -14.72 -1.97 -12.60
CA VAL A 326 -13.44 -2.42 -12.03
C VAL A 326 -12.33 -2.47 -13.08
N THR A 327 -12.67 -2.76 -14.33
CA THR A 327 -11.71 -2.73 -15.44
C THR A 327 -11.31 -1.31 -15.79
N ILE A 328 -12.26 -0.36 -15.82
CA ILE A 328 -11.98 1.07 -16.00
C ILE A 328 -11.11 1.60 -14.85
N ALA A 329 -11.37 1.18 -13.61
CA ALA A 329 -10.54 1.54 -12.47
C ALA A 329 -9.08 1.08 -12.63
N GLU A 330 -8.86 -0.17 -13.07
CA GLU A 330 -7.52 -0.69 -13.36
C GLU A 330 -6.86 0.05 -14.52
N LEU A 331 -7.57 0.27 -15.62
CA LEU A 331 -7.06 1.04 -16.77
C LEU A 331 -6.69 2.47 -16.37
N TYR A 332 -7.49 3.11 -15.52
CA TYR A 332 -7.19 4.42 -14.96
C TYR A 332 -5.92 4.39 -14.10
N MET A 333 -5.76 3.38 -13.24
CA MET A 333 -4.55 3.21 -12.43
C MET A 333 -3.32 2.95 -13.29
N LEU A 334 -3.42 2.10 -14.32
CA LEU A 334 -2.34 1.85 -15.28
C LEU A 334 -1.98 3.13 -16.05
N TRP A 335 -2.98 3.90 -16.49
CA TRP A 335 -2.77 5.18 -17.16
C TRP A 335 -2.09 6.20 -16.23
N GLU A 336 -2.59 6.39 -15.01
CA GLU A 336 -2.01 7.34 -14.05
C GLU A 336 -0.60 6.91 -13.64
N ASN A 337 -0.34 5.61 -13.50
CA ASN A 337 1.02 5.07 -13.29
C ASN A 337 1.93 5.34 -14.49
N ARG A 338 1.44 5.22 -15.74
CA ARG A 338 2.19 5.62 -16.93
C ARG A 338 2.46 7.12 -16.97
N GLN A 339 1.50 7.97 -16.59
CA GLN A 339 1.71 9.43 -16.52
C GLN A 339 2.74 9.81 -15.44
N ARG A 340 2.75 9.11 -14.30
CA ARG A 340 3.78 9.27 -13.27
C ARG A 340 5.16 8.84 -13.78
N LYS A 341 5.25 7.70 -14.47
CA LYS A 341 6.50 7.23 -15.10
C LYS A 341 7.02 8.23 -16.15
N ALA A 342 6.11 8.84 -16.92
CA ALA A 342 6.44 9.89 -17.89
C ALA A 342 6.68 11.28 -17.25
N GLY A 343 6.48 11.42 -15.93
CA GLY A 343 6.72 12.64 -15.17
C GLY A 343 5.75 13.77 -15.31
N LYS A 344 4.64 13.57 -15.99
CA LYS A 344 3.61 14.61 -16.12
C LYS A 344 2.92 14.95 -14.78
N ARG A 345 3.30 14.26 -13.70
CA ARG A 345 2.78 14.41 -12.33
C ARG A 345 3.83 14.90 -11.33
N ASP A 346 5.03 15.26 -11.78
CA ASP A 346 6.14 15.70 -10.91
C ASP A 346 5.81 17.00 -10.15
N TYR A 347 4.95 17.84 -10.72
CA TYR A 347 4.44 19.06 -10.06
C TYR A 347 3.83 18.77 -8.67
N ARG A 348 3.22 17.59 -8.47
CA ARG A 348 2.64 17.19 -7.19
C ARG A 348 3.71 16.93 -6.13
N VAL A 349 4.89 16.46 -6.54
CA VAL A 349 6.05 16.30 -5.65
C VAL A 349 6.53 17.67 -5.21
N THR A 350 6.63 18.60 -6.15
CA THR A 350 7.04 19.98 -5.90
C THR A 350 6.06 20.70 -4.97
N GLU A 351 4.75 20.57 -5.18
CA GLU A 351 3.72 21.12 -4.29
C GLU A 351 3.80 20.54 -2.86
N LEU A 352 3.99 19.22 -2.72
CA LEU A 352 4.12 18.60 -1.40
C LEU A 352 5.38 19.04 -0.66
N LYS A 353 6.48 19.21 -1.39
CA LYS A 353 7.72 19.78 -0.83
C LYS A 353 7.55 21.24 -0.42
N GLN A 354 6.83 22.04 -1.20
CA GLN A 354 6.47 23.42 -0.85
C GLN A 354 5.58 23.49 0.42
N LEU A 355 4.75 22.47 0.65
CA LEU A 355 3.98 22.31 1.90
C LEU A 355 4.81 21.78 3.08
N GLY A 356 6.13 21.68 2.95
CA GLY A 356 7.05 21.26 4.01
C GLY A 356 7.13 19.75 4.22
N TRP A 357 6.71 18.92 3.25
CA TRP A 357 6.84 17.47 3.37
C TRP A 357 8.29 17.03 3.17
N GLY A 358 8.85 16.33 4.16
CA GLY A 358 10.19 15.76 4.07
C GLY A 358 10.32 14.67 3.00
N ASP A 359 11.55 14.41 2.57
CA ASP A 359 11.88 13.49 1.47
C ASP A 359 11.42 12.04 1.72
N ALA A 360 11.54 11.54 2.95
CA ALA A 360 11.07 10.20 3.31
C ALA A 360 9.54 10.07 3.17
N LYS A 361 8.80 11.08 3.64
CA LYS A 361 7.33 11.15 3.56
C LYS A 361 6.85 11.30 2.11
N THR A 362 7.60 12.05 1.31
CA THR A 362 7.36 12.21 -0.12
C THR A 362 7.64 10.91 -0.88
N ARG A 363 8.70 10.18 -0.53
CA ARG A 363 9.03 8.86 -1.11
C ARG A 363 8.03 7.77 -0.70
N GLU A 364 7.53 7.78 0.53
CA GLU A 364 6.45 6.88 0.96
C GLU A 364 5.15 7.15 0.18
N TYR A 365 4.86 8.42 -0.10
CA TYR A 365 3.65 8.82 -0.82
C TYR A 365 3.73 8.59 -2.34
N LEU A 366 4.91 8.69 -2.96
CA LEU A 366 5.09 8.67 -4.42
C LEU A 366 5.88 7.47 -4.97
N GLY A 367 6.55 6.69 -4.13
CA GLY A 367 7.39 5.56 -4.54
C GLY A 367 8.79 5.97 -5.05
N ASN A 368 9.69 5.00 -5.12
CA ASN A 368 11.15 5.17 -5.23
C ASN A 368 11.67 5.49 -6.66
N ALA A 369 10.87 6.08 -7.55
CA ALA A 369 11.19 6.15 -8.98
C ALA A 369 12.06 7.35 -9.43
N ASN A 370 12.38 8.32 -8.56
CA ASN A 370 12.95 9.60 -9.01
C ASN A 370 14.47 9.60 -9.25
N LYS A 371 15.25 8.70 -8.60
CA LYS A 371 16.72 8.69 -8.74
C LYS A 371 17.21 8.19 -10.10
N LEU A 372 16.59 7.15 -10.66
CA LEU A 372 16.94 6.61 -11.98
C LEU A 372 16.67 7.62 -13.10
N ARG A 373 15.64 8.45 -12.94
CA ARG A 373 15.16 9.34 -13.97
C ARG A 373 16.04 10.57 -14.18
N GLU A 374 16.63 11.11 -13.11
CA GLU A 374 17.62 12.19 -13.22
C GLU A 374 18.85 11.72 -14.00
N VAL A 375 19.29 10.48 -13.77
CA VAL A 375 20.40 9.86 -14.49
C VAL A 375 20.02 9.66 -15.96
N GLN A 376 18.88 9.02 -16.25
CA GLN A 376 18.40 8.79 -17.62
C GLN A 376 18.15 10.07 -18.43
N GLN A 377 17.66 11.15 -17.81
CA GLN A 377 17.43 12.43 -18.50
C GLN A 377 18.73 13.08 -18.98
N ILE A 378 19.82 12.95 -18.22
CA ILE A 378 21.11 13.49 -18.64
C ILE A 378 21.73 12.62 -19.74
N PHE A 379 21.58 11.29 -19.66
CA PHE A 379 22.02 10.38 -20.72
C PHE A 379 21.23 10.53 -22.03
N ALA A 380 19.92 10.81 -21.96
CA ALA A 380 19.05 11.04 -23.12
C ALA A 380 19.37 12.34 -23.90
N ALA A 381 20.13 13.27 -23.31
CA ALA A 381 20.59 14.47 -24.00
C ALA A 381 21.76 14.19 -24.97
N SER A 382 22.39 13.01 -24.91
CA SER A 382 23.48 12.63 -25.80
C SER A 382 22.98 11.73 -26.94
N PRO A 383 23.06 12.18 -28.20
CA PRO A 383 22.55 11.43 -29.36
C PRO A 383 23.25 10.08 -29.63
N ASN A 384 24.40 9.81 -28.99
CA ASN A 384 25.22 8.61 -29.22
C ASN A 384 25.19 7.58 -28.07
N PHE A 385 24.30 7.72 -27.08
CA PHE A 385 24.21 6.78 -25.96
C PHE A 385 23.24 5.62 -26.27
N SER A 386 23.74 4.38 -26.35
CA SER A 386 22.95 3.20 -26.77
C SER A 386 22.64 2.19 -25.65
N TYR A 387 23.06 2.45 -24.41
CA TYR A 387 22.88 1.51 -23.30
C TYR A 387 21.54 1.68 -22.57
N GLU A 388 20.89 0.56 -22.21
CA GLU A 388 19.69 0.56 -21.36
C GLU A 388 20.09 0.56 -19.87
N LEU A 389 19.77 1.65 -19.16
CA LEU A 389 20.01 1.76 -17.71
C LEU A 389 18.82 1.21 -16.91
N THR A 390 19.05 0.15 -16.14
CA THR A 390 18.09 -0.42 -15.20
C THR A 390 18.51 -0.17 -13.75
N ASN A 391 17.55 0.14 -12.87
CA ASN A 391 17.81 0.27 -11.44
C ASN A 391 17.61 -1.09 -10.76
N LYS A 392 18.62 -1.53 -10.00
CA LYS A 392 18.50 -2.68 -9.09
C LYS A 392 18.90 -2.25 -7.69
N ASP A 393 18.03 -2.56 -6.73
CA ASP A 393 18.29 -2.33 -5.31
C ASP A 393 19.14 -3.49 -4.78
N LEU A 394 20.30 -3.17 -4.22
CA LEU A 394 21.27 -4.14 -3.71
C LEU A 394 21.72 -3.70 -2.32
N ASP A 395 21.77 -4.66 -1.40
CA ASP A 395 22.36 -4.45 -0.09
C ASP A 395 23.89 -4.60 -0.24
N LEU A 396 24.60 -3.47 -0.21
CA LEU A 396 26.05 -3.40 -0.45
C LEU A 396 26.75 -2.85 0.81
N PRO A 397 27.93 -3.39 1.16
CA PRO A 397 28.69 -2.91 2.31
C PRO A 397 29.18 -1.47 2.08
N GLU A 398 28.87 -0.56 3.01
CA GLU A 398 29.45 0.80 3.08
C GLU A 398 30.77 0.73 3.89
N ILE A 399 31.89 0.51 3.19
CA ILE A 399 33.22 0.47 3.83
C ILE A 399 33.69 1.86 4.26
N GLN A 400 34.69 1.91 5.14
CA GLN A 400 35.38 3.14 5.50
C GLN A 400 36.61 3.34 4.59
N GLY A 401 36.93 4.59 4.26
CA GLY A 401 38.07 4.94 3.43
C GLY A 401 37.95 6.32 2.78
N SER A 402 38.79 6.58 1.77
CA SER A 402 38.64 7.73 0.90
C SER A 402 37.39 7.62 0.04
N THR A 403 36.90 8.74 -0.52
CA THR A 403 35.77 8.76 -1.45
C THR A 403 35.95 7.75 -2.60
N ARG A 404 37.17 7.67 -3.13
CA ARG A 404 37.54 6.75 -4.22
C ARG A 404 37.53 5.29 -3.77
N ASN A 405 38.08 4.97 -2.60
CA ASN A 405 38.09 3.60 -2.08
C ASN A 405 36.67 3.09 -1.80
N VAL A 406 35.82 3.95 -1.21
CA VAL A 406 34.41 3.62 -0.93
C VAL A 406 33.66 3.35 -2.24
N ALA A 407 33.76 4.25 -3.22
CA ALA A 407 33.12 4.09 -4.51
C ALA A 407 33.61 2.84 -5.27
N GLN A 408 34.92 2.57 -5.22
CA GLN A 408 35.53 1.41 -5.86
C GLN A 408 35.05 0.08 -5.27
N ALA A 409 35.09 -0.05 -3.94
CA ALA A 409 34.67 -1.27 -3.26
C ALA A 409 33.17 -1.52 -3.44
N LYS A 410 32.34 -0.47 -3.36
CA LYS A 410 30.90 -0.56 -3.59
C LYS A 410 30.58 -1.02 -5.01
N CYS A 411 31.25 -0.47 -6.01
CA CYS A 411 31.04 -0.86 -7.41
C CYS A 411 31.50 -2.29 -7.68
N ALA A 412 32.66 -2.70 -7.16
CA ALA A 412 33.15 -4.07 -7.28
C ALA A 412 32.19 -5.09 -6.65
N ALA A 413 31.69 -4.79 -5.44
CA ALA A 413 30.69 -5.61 -4.77
C ALA A 413 29.37 -5.67 -5.56
N ALA A 414 28.94 -4.55 -6.15
CA ALA A 414 27.75 -4.50 -7.00
C ALA A 414 27.91 -5.35 -8.26
N ALA A 415 29.06 -5.27 -8.94
CA ALA A 415 29.35 -6.07 -10.13
C ALA A 415 29.34 -7.57 -9.81
N GLN A 416 29.94 -7.96 -8.69
CA GLN A 416 29.93 -9.34 -8.20
C GLN A 416 28.52 -9.84 -7.89
N ALA A 417 27.69 -9.03 -7.20
CA ALA A 417 26.32 -9.40 -6.87
C ALA A 417 25.40 -9.48 -8.11
N LEU A 418 25.65 -8.65 -9.12
CA LEU A 418 24.86 -8.61 -10.35
C LEU A 418 25.33 -9.62 -11.41
N ASN A 419 26.55 -10.12 -11.28
CA ASN A 419 27.24 -10.90 -12.30
C ASN A 419 27.20 -10.21 -13.68
N GLY A 420 27.49 -8.91 -13.71
CA GLY A 420 27.39 -8.11 -14.93
C GLY A 420 27.79 -6.64 -14.74
N PRO A 421 27.67 -5.82 -15.80
CA PRO A 421 28.06 -4.43 -15.76
C PRO A 421 27.17 -3.60 -14.83
N CYS A 422 27.77 -2.67 -14.09
CA CYS A 422 27.03 -1.82 -13.17
C CYS A 422 27.65 -0.43 -13.00
N ILE A 423 26.82 0.50 -12.55
CA ILE A 423 27.21 1.84 -12.16
C ILE A 423 26.73 2.09 -10.73
N THR A 424 27.61 2.63 -9.88
CA THR A 424 27.26 3.08 -8.53
C THR A 424 27.60 4.56 -8.35
N GLU A 425 26.93 5.20 -7.39
CA GLU A 425 27.09 6.62 -7.07
C GLU A 425 27.34 6.80 -5.57
N ASP A 426 28.32 7.64 -5.23
CA ASP A 426 28.57 8.12 -3.87
C ASP A 426 28.76 9.64 -3.84
N THR A 427 28.36 10.25 -2.74
CA THR A 427 28.42 11.71 -2.53
C THR A 427 29.08 12.00 -1.19
N ALA A 428 30.01 12.96 -1.21
CA ALA A 428 30.78 13.39 -0.06
C ALA A 428 30.80 14.92 0.05
N LEU A 429 30.94 15.41 1.28
CA LEU A 429 31.18 16.82 1.58
C LEU A 429 32.41 16.92 2.47
N GLY A 430 33.51 17.44 1.94
CA GLY A 430 34.77 17.53 2.67
C GLY A 430 35.10 18.96 3.05
N PHE A 431 35.40 19.21 4.33
CA PHE A 431 35.86 20.50 4.82
C PHE A 431 37.38 20.53 4.78
N HIS A 432 37.98 21.56 4.17
CA HIS A 432 39.43 21.62 3.99
C HIS A 432 40.18 21.71 5.32
N ALA A 433 39.64 22.47 6.27
CA ALA A 433 40.18 22.56 7.63
C ALA A 433 40.27 21.22 8.38
N LEU A 434 39.42 20.25 8.01
CA LEU A 434 39.39 18.91 8.60
C LEU A 434 40.03 17.86 7.68
N GLY A 435 40.91 18.28 6.76
CA GLY A 435 41.57 17.36 5.83
C GLY A 435 40.60 16.63 4.88
N GLY A 436 39.42 17.20 4.62
CA GLY A 436 38.38 16.61 3.78
C GLY A 436 37.31 15.81 4.52
N LEU A 437 37.33 15.77 5.85
CA LEU A 437 36.21 15.25 6.66
C LEU A 437 35.05 16.26 6.71
N PRO A 438 33.79 15.82 6.91
CA PRO A 438 33.35 14.43 7.12
C PRO A 438 33.38 13.55 5.86
N GLY A 439 33.54 14.14 4.67
CA GLY A 439 33.78 13.42 3.42
C GLY A 439 32.69 12.40 3.11
N PRO A 440 33.02 11.12 2.86
CA PRO A 440 32.03 10.07 2.57
C PRO A 440 31.09 9.78 3.74
N TYR A 441 31.44 10.22 4.96
CA TYR A 441 30.64 10.04 6.17
C TYR A 441 29.59 11.14 6.38
N ILE A 442 29.46 12.09 5.45
CA ILE A 442 28.58 13.26 5.59
C ILE A 442 27.13 12.89 5.95
N LYS A 443 26.61 11.75 5.47
CA LYS A 443 25.26 11.26 5.79
C LYS A 443 25.07 11.03 7.29
N ASP A 444 26.08 10.45 7.95
CA ASP A 444 26.06 10.16 9.39
C ASP A 444 26.21 11.43 10.21
N PHE A 445 27.09 12.34 9.79
CA PHE A 445 27.23 13.64 10.44
C PHE A 445 25.95 14.47 10.30
N MET A 446 25.42 14.64 9.09
CA MET A 446 24.18 15.39 8.86
C MET A 446 23.00 14.85 9.67
N LYS A 447 22.90 13.52 9.83
CA LYS A 447 21.85 12.89 10.65
C LYS A 447 22.02 13.19 12.15
N THR A 448 23.25 13.19 12.63
CA THR A 448 23.54 13.26 14.08
C THR A 448 23.57 14.70 14.59
N ILE A 449 24.21 15.60 13.85
CA ILE A 449 24.50 16.96 14.33
C ILE A 449 23.77 18.05 13.52
N GLY A 450 23.13 17.70 12.40
CA GLY A 450 22.35 18.63 11.58
C GLY A 450 23.19 19.74 10.93
N HIS A 451 22.52 20.75 10.36
CA HIS A 451 23.17 21.91 9.71
C HIS A 451 24.01 22.73 10.68
N ASP A 452 23.45 22.99 11.88
CA ASP A 452 24.11 23.79 12.90
C ASP A 452 25.35 23.10 13.44
N GLY A 453 25.28 21.79 13.66
CA GLY A 453 26.43 21.01 14.10
C GLY A 453 27.54 20.97 13.06
N LEU A 454 27.19 20.76 11.79
CA LEU A 454 28.17 20.82 10.68
C LEU A 454 28.85 22.20 10.59
N ASN A 455 28.13 23.28 10.86
CA ASN A 455 28.72 24.61 10.96
C ASN A 455 29.65 24.73 12.18
N LYS A 456 29.19 24.29 13.36
CA LYS A 456 29.94 24.35 14.62
C LYS A 456 31.23 23.54 14.60
N MET A 457 31.30 22.48 13.79
CA MET A 457 32.55 21.73 13.58
C MET A 457 33.70 22.61 13.09
N LEU A 458 33.40 23.75 12.46
CA LEU A 458 34.38 24.69 11.92
C LEU A 458 34.58 25.94 12.77
N ASP A 459 33.94 26.06 13.95
CA ASP A 459 34.08 27.25 14.81
C ASP A 459 35.52 27.44 15.36
N GLY A 460 36.27 26.35 15.50
CA GLY A 460 37.67 26.38 15.92
C GLY A 460 38.68 26.61 14.78
N PHE A 461 38.23 26.82 13.55
CA PHE A 461 39.08 26.95 12.37
C PHE A 461 38.80 28.26 11.63
N GLU A 462 39.85 28.92 11.14
CA GLU A 462 39.71 30.11 10.30
C GLU A 462 39.22 29.76 8.88
N ASP A 463 39.63 28.59 8.38
CA ASP A 463 39.25 28.09 7.06
C ASP A 463 37.88 27.39 7.11
N ARG A 464 36.91 27.94 6.38
CA ARG A 464 35.57 27.36 6.18
C ARG A 464 35.36 26.84 4.76
N THR A 465 36.40 26.78 3.93
CA THR A 465 36.28 26.26 2.57
C THR A 465 36.01 24.76 2.59
N ALA A 466 35.21 24.33 1.62
CA ALA A 466 34.77 22.95 1.51
C ALA A 466 34.51 22.57 0.06
N SER A 467 34.45 21.25 -0.17
CA SER A 467 34.17 20.71 -1.49
C SER A 467 33.06 19.67 -1.43
N ALA A 468 32.08 19.83 -2.32
CA ALA A 468 31.15 18.78 -2.66
C ALA A 468 31.77 17.87 -3.72
N ILE A 469 31.78 16.57 -3.46
CA ILE A 469 32.40 15.55 -4.31
C ILE A 469 31.35 14.50 -4.65
N CYS A 470 31.16 14.21 -5.93
CA CYS A 470 30.37 13.08 -6.40
C CYS A 470 31.29 12.14 -7.17
N THR A 471 31.23 10.86 -6.84
CA THR A 471 32.00 9.83 -7.53
C THR A 471 31.03 8.83 -8.13
N PHE A 472 30.98 8.78 -9.46
CA PHE A 472 30.38 7.66 -10.18
C PHE A 472 31.45 6.59 -10.40
N ALA A 473 31.10 5.33 -10.19
CA ALA A 473 31.97 4.20 -10.45
C ALA A 473 31.30 3.26 -11.44
N TYR A 474 32.04 2.81 -12.46
CA TYR A 474 31.60 1.86 -13.46
C TYR A 474 32.47 0.60 -13.44
N CYS A 475 31.84 -0.56 -13.57
CA CYS A 475 32.52 -1.83 -13.74
C CYS A 475 31.84 -2.61 -14.87
N ALA A 476 32.63 -3.24 -15.74
CA ALA A 476 32.11 -4.02 -16.88
C ALA A 476 31.60 -5.41 -16.45
N GLY A 477 32.08 -5.95 -15.33
CA GLY A 477 31.67 -7.25 -14.80
C GLY A 477 32.56 -7.71 -13.63
N PRO A 478 32.25 -8.85 -12.99
CA PRO A 478 33.03 -9.37 -11.88
C PRO A 478 34.51 -9.57 -12.27
N GLY A 479 35.43 -9.02 -11.47
CA GLY A 479 36.87 -9.13 -11.69
C GLY A 479 37.45 -8.09 -12.65
N GLU A 480 36.62 -7.27 -13.30
CA GLU A 480 37.07 -6.18 -14.17
C GLU A 480 37.47 -4.92 -13.36
N GLU A 481 38.36 -4.11 -13.94
CA GLU A 481 38.79 -2.86 -13.33
C GLU A 481 37.60 -1.89 -13.15
N VAL A 482 37.47 -1.35 -11.93
CA VAL A 482 36.48 -0.31 -11.63
C VAL A 482 37.01 1.05 -12.04
N LYS A 483 36.28 1.76 -12.91
CA LYS A 483 36.61 3.09 -13.38
C LYS A 483 35.84 4.15 -12.60
N LEU A 484 36.54 5.17 -12.12
CA LEU A 484 35.99 6.21 -11.26
C LEU A 484 35.91 7.54 -12.01
N PHE A 485 34.77 8.20 -11.91
CA PHE A 485 34.47 9.50 -12.50
C PHE A 485 34.06 10.45 -11.39
N GLU A 486 34.94 11.40 -11.09
CA GLU A 486 34.76 12.30 -9.94
C GLU A 486 34.50 13.73 -10.41
N GLY A 487 33.42 14.30 -9.90
CA GLY A 487 33.09 15.70 -10.08
C GLY A 487 33.16 16.43 -8.76
N LYS A 488 33.83 17.59 -8.77
CA LYS A 488 34.08 18.40 -7.59
C LYS A 488 33.53 19.82 -7.78
N THR A 489 32.93 20.36 -6.73
CA THR A 489 32.52 21.77 -6.67
C THR A 489 32.98 22.40 -5.38
N GLU A 490 33.73 23.50 -5.52
CA GLU A 490 34.28 24.26 -4.39
C GLU A 490 33.26 25.25 -3.84
N GLY A 491 33.29 25.41 -2.53
CA GLY A 491 32.40 26.31 -1.80
C GLY A 491 32.94 26.67 -0.43
N VAL A 492 32.08 27.31 0.36
CA VAL A 492 32.33 27.73 1.73
C VAL A 492 31.17 27.26 2.59
N ILE A 493 31.48 26.74 3.77
CA ILE A 493 30.47 26.38 4.76
C ILE A 493 29.96 27.62 5.46
N VAL A 494 28.66 27.84 5.35
CA VAL A 494 27.94 29.00 5.88
C VAL A 494 26.79 28.55 6.77
N PRO A 495 26.30 29.42 7.68
CA PRO A 495 25.05 29.17 8.38
C PRO A 495 23.93 28.83 7.39
N PRO A 496 23.01 27.91 7.72
CA PRO A 496 22.03 27.39 6.77
C PRO A 496 21.16 28.52 6.20
N ARG A 497 21.14 28.64 4.86
CA ARG A 497 20.25 29.56 4.13
C ARG A 497 19.43 28.81 3.09
N GLY A 498 18.27 29.35 2.75
CA GLY A 498 17.32 28.70 1.85
C GLY A 498 16.59 27.51 2.48
N PRO A 499 15.92 26.68 1.67
CA PRO A 499 15.09 25.59 2.15
C PRO A 499 15.89 24.46 2.82
N THR A 500 15.63 24.21 4.10
CA THR A 500 16.44 23.29 4.94
C THR A 500 16.14 21.80 4.77
N TYR A 501 15.18 21.42 3.93
CA TYR A 501 14.76 20.02 3.79
C TYR A 501 15.65 19.19 2.83
N PHE A 502 16.65 19.80 2.18
CA PHE A 502 17.53 19.14 1.21
C PHE A 502 18.95 18.92 1.73
N GLY A 503 19.16 17.81 2.46
CA GLY A 503 20.50 17.35 2.82
C GLY A 503 21.35 18.46 3.46
N TRP A 504 22.59 18.60 2.99
CA TRP A 504 23.53 19.65 3.42
C TRP A 504 23.58 20.85 2.45
N ASP A 505 22.71 20.91 1.45
CA ASP A 505 22.66 22.02 0.47
C ASP A 505 22.54 23.43 1.11
N PRO A 506 21.80 23.62 2.22
CA PRO A 506 21.63 24.94 2.84
C PRO A 506 22.92 25.52 3.41
N ILE A 507 23.94 24.70 3.68
CA ILE A 507 25.16 25.14 4.35
C ILE A 507 26.35 25.28 3.40
N LEU A 508 26.23 24.86 2.13
CA LEU A 508 27.31 24.99 1.16
C LEU A 508 27.03 26.15 0.21
N GLU A 509 27.71 27.27 0.41
CA GLU A 509 27.76 28.40 -0.53
C GLU A 509 28.75 28.10 -1.65
N ILE A 510 28.32 28.22 -2.91
CA ILE A 510 29.18 27.90 -4.05
C ILE A 510 30.06 29.10 -4.39
N LYS A 511 31.37 28.83 -4.52
CA LYS A 511 32.38 29.86 -4.75
C LYS A 511 32.03 30.72 -5.96
N GLY A 512 31.97 32.04 -5.75
CA GLY A 512 31.70 33.02 -6.80
C GLY A 512 30.21 33.27 -7.12
N THR A 513 29.28 32.65 -6.38
CA THR A 513 27.84 32.84 -6.60
C THR A 513 27.13 33.64 -5.51
N GLY A 514 27.66 33.63 -4.28
CA GLY A 514 26.98 34.20 -3.10
C GLY A 514 25.73 33.43 -2.65
N LEU A 515 25.42 32.30 -3.29
CA LEU A 515 24.22 31.50 -3.03
C LEU A 515 24.60 30.11 -2.52
N THR A 516 23.82 29.62 -1.56
CA THR A 516 23.87 28.20 -1.15
C THR A 516 23.25 27.31 -2.21
N TYR A 517 23.59 26.02 -2.23
CA TYR A 517 22.93 25.07 -3.13
C TYR A 517 21.40 25.00 -2.93
N ALA A 518 20.91 25.35 -1.74
CA ALA A 518 19.48 25.39 -1.45
C ALA A 518 18.78 26.63 -2.03
N GLU A 519 19.50 27.75 -2.17
CA GLU A 519 18.98 29.01 -2.74
C GLU A 519 19.01 29.07 -4.26
N MET A 520 19.76 28.17 -4.92
CA MET A 520 19.91 28.16 -6.38
C MET A 520 18.67 27.64 -7.11
N ASP A 521 18.35 28.28 -8.24
CA ASP A 521 17.42 27.71 -9.23
C ASP A 521 17.93 26.35 -9.74
N PRO A 522 17.07 25.35 -9.98
CA PRO A 522 17.49 24.02 -10.44
C PRO A 522 18.37 24.02 -11.69
N LYS A 523 18.17 24.92 -12.66
CA LYS A 523 19.01 24.99 -13.86
C LYS A 523 20.42 25.47 -13.53
N GLN A 524 20.52 26.50 -12.69
CA GLN A 524 21.79 27.05 -12.23
C GLN A 524 22.55 26.06 -11.33
N LYS A 525 21.83 25.34 -10.47
CA LYS A 525 22.42 24.29 -9.63
C LYS A 525 23.01 23.17 -10.50
N ASN A 526 22.28 22.73 -11.52
CA ASN A 526 22.73 21.64 -12.40
C ASN A 526 24.02 21.99 -13.15
N SER A 527 24.18 23.23 -13.64
CA SER A 527 25.41 23.63 -14.35
C SER A 527 26.65 23.69 -13.45
N LEU A 528 26.47 23.91 -12.14
CA LEU A 528 27.56 24.00 -11.15
C LEU A 528 27.67 22.73 -10.27
N SER A 529 26.83 21.74 -10.50
CA SER A 529 26.73 20.56 -9.65
C SER A 529 27.93 19.64 -9.82
N HIS A 530 28.55 19.30 -8.69
CA HIS A 530 29.57 18.25 -8.58
C HIS A 530 29.08 16.92 -9.20
N ARG A 531 27.80 16.58 -9.00
CA ARG A 531 27.18 15.40 -9.60
C ARG A 531 27.08 15.46 -11.12
N TYR A 532 26.72 16.63 -11.68
CA TYR A 532 26.62 16.79 -13.13
C TYR A 532 27.99 16.68 -13.79
N LYS A 533 29.03 17.26 -13.18
CA LYS A 533 30.42 17.11 -13.64
C LYS A 533 30.89 15.65 -13.64
N ALA A 534 30.60 14.91 -12.57
CA ALA A 534 30.94 13.48 -12.47
C ALA A 534 30.23 12.65 -13.54
N LEU A 535 28.95 12.94 -13.76
CA LEU A 535 28.12 12.21 -14.73
C LEU A 535 28.51 12.53 -16.17
N ALA A 536 28.92 13.76 -16.49
CA ALA A 536 29.44 14.13 -17.81
C ALA A 536 30.70 13.33 -18.16
N LEU A 537 31.62 13.14 -17.20
CA LEU A 537 32.82 12.31 -17.40
C LEU A 537 32.46 10.83 -17.65
N LEU A 538 31.52 10.29 -16.88
CA LEU A 538 31.01 8.93 -17.10
C LEU A 538 30.38 8.78 -18.48
N GLN A 539 29.59 9.77 -18.91
CA GLN A 539 28.92 9.79 -20.20
C GLN A 539 29.91 9.81 -21.36
N GLU A 540 30.92 10.68 -21.33
CA GLU A 540 31.98 10.73 -22.32
C GLU A 540 32.69 9.37 -22.45
N TYR A 541 33.01 8.74 -21.30
CA TYR A 541 33.62 7.43 -21.27
C TYR A 541 32.71 6.33 -21.87
N LEU A 542 31.44 6.27 -21.49
CA LEU A 542 30.51 5.26 -22.01
C LEU A 542 30.27 5.42 -23.52
N VAL A 543 30.17 6.66 -24.03
CA VAL A 543 30.08 6.92 -25.47
C VAL A 543 31.35 6.45 -26.19
N SER A 544 32.53 6.64 -25.60
CA SER A 544 33.79 6.18 -26.19
C SER A 544 33.93 4.65 -26.29
N LEU A 545 33.15 3.89 -25.50
CA LEU A 545 33.11 2.42 -25.61
C LEU A 545 32.27 1.97 -26.81
N THR A 546 31.20 2.69 -27.10
CA THR A 546 30.34 2.44 -28.28
C THR A 546 31.06 2.74 -29.60
N ASP A 547 31.93 3.74 -29.65
CA ASP A 547 32.70 4.06 -30.88
C ASP A 547 33.85 3.07 -31.14
N LYS A 548 34.19 2.21 -30.16
CA LYS A 548 35.26 1.20 -30.23
C LYS A 548 34.75 -0.23 -30.39
N ALA A 549 33.44 -0.45 -30.25
CA ALA A 549 32.75 -1.73 -30.43
C ALA A 549 32.12 -1.78 -31.82
#